data_AF-A0A843W156-F1
#
_entry.id   AF-A0A843W156-F1
#
_cell.length_a   1.000
_cell.length_b   1.000
_cell.length_c   1.000
_cell.angle_alpha   90.00
_cell.angle_beta   90.00
_cell.angle_gamma   90.00
#
_symmetry.space_group_name_H-M   'P 1'
#
loop_
_entity.id
_entity.type
_entity.pdbx_description
1 polymer ?
#
loop_
_entity_poly.entity_id
_entity_poly.type
_entity_poly.pdbx_seq_one_letter_code
_entity_poly.pdbx_strand_id
1 'polypeptide(L)'
;MWKVQFLDRRHLLIKFGSVDGGVSRNTDQCAAFFAVYNMETTEILSFHPNSAEELYFLFEQFCDHFLVPSRYSLHVNFISSHSNNIYALEQLKSIRNKASSFSQFVKKMFASLPFGCQSQSPSPYFDQSLFRYDEKLISAADRHRQATDHPIKFISRRQPSILKFKIKPGPEAGVADNRTRRISSFLFHPILPFALSIQQTFTQPTVVNVHFRR
;
A
#
# COMPACT_ATOMS: atom_id res chain seq x y z
N MET A 1 -11.63 18.82 8.19
CA MET A 1 -11.27 18.05 6.98
C MET A 1 -9.94 17.35 7.26
N TRP A 2 -9.84 16.03 7.05
CA TRP A 2 -8.60 15.27 7.29
C TRP A 2 -7.75 15.11 6.04
N LYS A 3 -8.35 14.72 4.93
CA LYS A 3 -7.65 14.47 3.66
C LYS A 3 -8.60 14.54 2.47
N VAL A 4 -8.05 14.81 1.29
CA VAL A 4 -8.78 14.92 0.02
C VAL A 4 -8.01 14.22 -1.09
N GLN A 5 -8.71 13.66 -2.09
CA GLN A 5 -8.14 13.25 -3.37
C GLN A 5 -9.11 13.57 -4.52
N PHE A 6 -8.59 13.64 -5.74
CA PHE A 6 -9.42 13.61 -6.94
C PHE A 6 -9.96 12.20 -7.19
N LEU A 7 -11.24 12.12 -7.56
CA LEU A 7 -11.81 10.92 -8.19
C LEU A 7 -11.71 11.04 -9.72
N ASP A 8 -11.96 12.24 -10.23
CA ASP A 8 -11.80 12.61 -11.64
C ASP A 8 -11.56 14.12 -11.77
N ARG A 9 -11.76 14.68 -12.97
CA ARG A 9 -11.55 16.10 -13.27
C ARG A 9 -12.54 17.05 -12.55
N ARG A 10 -13.70 16.55 -12.11
CA ARG A 10 -14.81 17.33 -11.56
C ARG A 10 -15.13 16.97 -10.12
N HIS A 11 -14.75 15.78 -9.67
CA HIS A 11 -15.13 15.26 -8.36
C HIS A 11 -13.94 15.05 -7.41
N LEU A 12 -14.11 15.48 -6.16
CA LEU A 12 -13.22 15.20 -5.04
C LEU A 12 -13.85 14.18 -4.11
N LEU A 13 -13.03 13.27 -3.58
CA LEU A 13 -13.36 12.48 -2.40
C LEU A 13 -12.73 13.16 -1.18
N ILE A 14 -13.56 13.63 -0.27
CA ILE A 14 -13.14 14.32 0.95
C ILE A 14 -13.42 13.42 2.16
N LYS A 15 -12.42 13.24 3.02
CA LYS A 15 -12.58 12.57 4.32
C LYS A 15 -12.66 13.60 5.43
N PHE A 16 -13.77 13.58 6.14
CA PHE A 16 -14.02 14.32 7.36
C PHE A 16 -13.82 13.41 8.57
N GLY A 17 -13.42 13.99 9.69
CA GLY A 17 -13.38 13.32 10.98
C GLY A 17 -13.15 14.36 12.08
N SER A 18 -13.14 13.91 13.33
CA SER A 18 -12.97 14.79 14.49
C SER A 18 -11.65 15.56 14.44
N VAL A 19 -11.64 16.79 14.94
CA VAL A 19 -10.43 17.63 15.05
C VAL A 19 -9.34 16.91 15.85
N ASP A 20 -9.73 16.18 16.92
CA ASP A 20 -8.81 15.45 17.79
C ASP A 20 -8.21 14.19 17.13
N GLY A 21 -8.86 13.66 16.09
CA GLY A 21 -8.40 12.47 15.38
C GLY A 21 -7.23 12.73 14.43
N GLY A 22 -6.96 13.99 14.05
CA GLY A 22 -5.85 14.34 13.16
C GLY A 22 -4.45 14.19 13.80
N VAL A 23 -4.38 14.15 15.14
CA VAL A 23 -3.14 14.09 15.93
C VAL A 23 -2.86 12.67 16.44
N SER A 24 -3.89 11.82 16.51
CA SER A 24 -3.79 10.44 16.99
C SER A 24 -3.28 9.48 15.90
N ARG A 25 -2.31 8.63 16.24
CA ARG A 25 -1.86 7.53 15.37
C ARG A 25 -2.91 6.44 15.16
N ASN A 26 -4.06 6.52 15.84
CA ASN A 26 -5.10 5.49 15.85
C ASN A 26 -6.45 6.07 15.39
N THR A 27 -6.53 6.46 14.13
CA THR A 27 -7.72 7.05 13.50
C THR A 27 -8.87 6.05 13.28
N ASP A 28 -8.60 4.75 13.46
CA ASP A 28 -9.56 3.67 13.17
C ASP A 28 -10.75 3.65 14.14
N GLN A 29 -10.60 4.25 15.32
CA GLN A 29 -11.64 4.32 16.35
C GLN A 29 -12.51 5.58 16.26
N CYS A 30 -12.06 6.61 15.53
CA CYS A 30 -12.79 7.87 15.41
C CYS A 30 -13.85 7.78 14.30
N ALA A 31 -15.00 8.41 14.53
CA ALA A 31 -16.01 8.60 13.49
C ALA A 31 -15.40 9.42 12.35
N ALA A 32 -15.52 8.91 11.13
CA ALA A 32 -15.11 9.58 9.92
C ALA A 32 -16.18 9.42 8.85
N PHE A 33 -16.24 10.41 7.96
CA PHE A 33 -17.22 10.48 6.87
C PHE A 33 -16.51 10.78 5.56
N PHE A 34 -17.03 10.23 4.48
CA PHE A 34 -16.60 10.46 3.12
C PHE A 34 -17.66 11.26 2.39
N ALA A 35 -17.25 12.31 1.70
CA ALA A 35 -18.13 13.06 0.81
C ALA A 35 -17.57 13.06 -0.61
N VAL A 36 -18.46 12.94 -1.59
CA VAL A 36 -18.15 13.22 -2.99
C VAL A 36 -18.58 14.65 -3.28
N TYR A 37 -17.61 15.51 -3.56
CA TYR A 37 -17.82 16.94 -3.82
C TYR A 37 -17.61 17.26 -5.30
N ASN A 38 -18.58 17.93 -5.92
CA ASN A 38 -18.47 18.43 -7.29
C ASN A 38 -17.83 19.83 -7.26
N MET A 39 -16.65 19.97 -7.88
CA MET A 39 -15.90 21.23 -7.89
C MET A 39 -16.52 22.30 -8.80
N GLU A 40 -17.36 21.90 -9.76
CA GLU A 40 -17.97 22.83 -10.72
C GLU A 40 -19.31 23.36 -10.22
N THR A 41 -20.16 22.49 -9.65
CA THR A 41 -21.45 22.91 -9.07
C THR A 41 -21.34 23.35 -7.62
N THR A 42 -20.21 23.05 -6.96
CA THR A 42 -19.96 23.29 -5.53
C THR A 42 -20.87 22.50 -4.58
N GLU A 43 -21.43 21.39 -5.05
CA GLU A 43 -22.38 20.57 -4.30
C GLU A 43 -21.75 19.28 -3.73
N ILE A 44 -22.29 18.80 -2.61
CA ILE A 44 -21.99 17.46 -2.09
C ILE A 44 -22.97 16.48 -2.73
N LEU A 45 -22.46 15.61 -3.61
CA LEU A 45 -23.25 14.61 -4.32
C LEU A 45 -23.62 13.42 -3.44
N SER A 46 -22.73 13.03 -2.53
CA SER A 46 -22.99 11.96 -1.58
C SER A 46 -22.20 12.12 -0.28
N PHE A 47 -22.72 11.56 0.80
CA PHE A 47 -22.13 11.62 2.12
C PHE A 47 -22.32 10.27 2.84
N HIS A 48 -21.22 9.62 3.22
CA HIS A 48 -21.23 8.26 3.76
C HIS A 48 -20.36 8.15 5.02
N PRO A 49 -20.80 7.43 6.07
CA PRO A 49 -19.92 7.09 7.18
C PRO A 49 -18.81 6.13 6.72
N ASN A 50 -17.69 6.08 7.45
CA ASN A 50 -16.57 5.16 7.18
C ASN A 50 -16.88 3.67 7.40
N SER A 51 -18.11 3.34 7.77
CA SER A 51 -18.66 1.99 7.86
C SER A 51 -19.69 1.67 6.78
N ALA A 52 -19.87 2.55 5.78
CA ALA A 52 -20.84 2.36 4.71
C ALA A 52 -20.44 1.19 3.79
N GLU A 53 -21.26 0.14 3.79
CA GLU A 53 -21.02 -1.09 3.01
C GLU A 53 -21.16 -0.86 1.50
N GLU A 54 -22.12 -0.04 1.07
CA GLU A 54 -22.32 0.33 -0.33
C GLU A 54 -21.08 0.98 -0.93
N LEU A 55 -20.46 1.91 -0.20
CA LEU A 55 -19.21 2.54 -0.59
C LEU A 55 -18.09 1.50 -0.68
N TYR A 56 -18.09 0.48 0.20
CA TYR A 56 -17.09 -0.59 0.16
C TYR A 56 -17.24 -1.44 -1.10
N PHE A 57 -18.45 -1.82 -1.51
CA PHE A 57 -18.65 -2.59 -2.73
C PHE A 57 -18.20 -1.83 -3.98
N LEU A 58 -18.47 -0.52 -4.03
CA LEU A 58 -17.93 0.35 -5.09
C LEU A 58 -16.40 0.39 -5.07
N PHE A 59 -15.79 0.53 -3.89
CA PHE A 59 -14.34 0.52 -3.73
C PHE A 59 -13.70 -0.83 -4.09
N GLU A 60 -14.36 -1.95 -3.78
CA GLU A 60 -13.91 -3.29 -4.15
C GLU A 60 -13.90 -3.45 -5.67
N GLN A 61 -14.93 -2.97 -6.37
CA GLN A 61 -15.04 -3.09 -7.82
C GLN A 61 -14.16 -2.07 -8.58
N PHE A 62 -14.01 -0.86 -8.06
CA PHE A 62 -13.42 0.27 -8.79
C PHE A 62 -12.15 0.84 -8.15
N CYS A 63 -11.47 0.08 -7.29
CA CYS A 63 -10.27 0.51 -6.53
C CYS A 63 -9.24 1.28 -7.35
N ASP A 64 -8.97 0.83 -8.58
CA ASP A 64 -7.99 1.47 -9.46
C ASP A 64 -8.29 2.94 -9.74
N HIS A 65 -9.57 3.35 -9.74
CA HIS A 65 -9.98 4.75 -9.93
C HIS A 65 -9.55 5.65 -8.76
N PHE A 66 -9.26 5.07 -7.58
CA PHE A 66 -8.76 5.79 -6.42
C PHE A 66 -7.24 5.89 -6.39
N LEU A 67 -6.53 5.00 -7.09
CA LEU A 67 -5.07 4.84 -7.03
C LEU A 67 -4.35 5.36 -8.27
N VAL A 68 -4.96 5.22 -9.43
CA VAL A 68 -4.29 5.32 -10.72
C VAL A 68 -5.05 6.30 -11.63
N PRO A 69 -4.41 7.39 -12.09
CA PRO A 69 -4.95 8.15 -13.20
C PRO A 69 -4.97 7.27 -14.44
N SER A 70 -6.08 7.30 -15.18
CA SER A 70 -6.28 6.47 -16.35
C SER A 70 -5.16 6.62 -17.39
N ARG A 71 -4.45 5.52 -17.65
CA ARG A 71 -3.93 5.09 -18.96
C ARG A 71 -2.92 5.97 -19.70
N TYR A 72 -1.88 6.50 -19.06
CA TYR A 72 -0.79 7.16 -19.82
C TYR A 72 0.55 6.45 -19.81
N SER A 73 0.73 5.38 -19.03
CA SER A 73 2.00 4.67 -19.03
C SER A 73 1.86 3.17 -18.77
N LEU A 74 2.63 2.38 -19.54
CA LEU A 74 2.68 0.92 -19.44
C LEU A 74 3.19 0.45 -18.07
N HIS A 75 4.01 1.24 -17.38
CA HIS A 75 4.58 0.84 -16.08
C HIS A 75 3.57 0.90 -14.95
N VAL A 76 2.52 1.71 -15.06
CA VAL A 76 1.44 1.76 -14.05
C VAL A 76 0.62 0.46 -14.04
N ASN A 77 0.65 -0.34 -15.12
CA ASN A 77 -0.03 -1.63 -15.19
C ASN A 77 0.51 -2.68 -14.21
N PHE A 78 1.69 -2.47 -13.61
CA PHE A 78 2.25 -3.38 -12.62
C PHE A 78 1.70 -3.16 -11.20
N ILE A 79 0.96 -2.06 -10.98
CA ILE A 79 0.31 -1.81 -9.70
C ILE A 79 -0.85 -2.80 -9.52
N SER A 80 -0.63 -3.77 -8.64
CA SER A 80 -1.66 -4.77 -8.31
C SER A 80 -2.66 -4.20 -7.31
N SER A 81 -3.94 -4.32 -7.64
CA SER A 81 -5.07 -4.00 -6.78
C SER A 81 -6.07 -5.15 -6.80
N HIS A 82 -7.02 -5.14 -5.87
CA HIS A 82 -8.09 -6.14 -5.86
C HIS A 82 -9.08 -6.00 -7.03
N SER A 83 -9.07 -4.89 -7.79
CA SER A 83 -9.87 -4.75 -9.01
C SER A 83 -9.18 -5.25 -10.27
N ASN A 84 -7.84 -5.30 -10.31
CA ASN A 84 -7.08 -5.69 -11.50
C ASN A 84 -6.26 -7.00 -11.36
N ASN A 85 -6.12 -7.53 -10.16
CA ASN A 85 -5.28 -8.70 -9.90
C ASN A 85 -6.02 -9.76 -9.07
N ILE A 86 -6.14 -10.98 -9.61
CA ILE A 86 -6.84 -12.09 -8.97
C ILE A 86 -6.23 -12.49 -7.62
N TYR A 87 -4.91 -12.42 -7.48
CA TYR A 87 -4.21 -12.81 -6.26
C TYR A 87 -4.42 -11.77 -5.15
N ALA A 88 -4.44 -10.48 -5.52
CA ALA A 88 -4.77 -9.40 -4.60
C ALA A 88 -6.23 -9.51 -4.14
N LEU A 89 -7.15 -9.85 -5.06
CA LEU A 89 -8.55 -10.09 -4.75
C LEU A 89 -8.75 -11.30 -3.83
N GLU A 90 -8.07 -12.42 -4.07
CA GLU A 90 -8.11 -13.60 -3.20
C GLU A 90 -7.59 -13.29 -1.79
N GLN A 91 -6.50 -12.52 -1.69
CA GLN A 91 -5.97 -12.06 -0.42
C GLN A 91 -6.97 -11.17 0.33
N LEU A 92 -7.60 -10.22 -0.35
CA LEU A 92 -8.66 -9.38 0.22
C LEU A 92 -9.82 -10.23 0.74
N LYS A 93 -10.31 -11.18 -0.06
CA LYS A 93 -11.36 -12.13 0.34
C LYS A 93 -10.95 -12.95 1.55
N SER A 94 -9.69 -13.42 1.62
CA SER A 94 -9.18 -14.14 2.78
C SER A 94 -9.17 -13.28 4.05
N ILE A 95 -8.75 -12.01 3.94
CA ILE A 95 -8.76 -11.05 5.06
C ILE A 95 -10.19 -10.79 5.51
N ARG A 96 -11.11 -10.56 4.56
CA ARG A 96 -12.53 -10.35 4.82
C ARG A 96 -13.16 -11.53 5.54
N ASN A 97 -12.91 -12.75 5.09
CA ASN A 97 -13.46 -13.98 5.68
C ASN A 97 -12.91 -14.27 7.10
N LYS A 98 -11.73 -13.72 7.44
CA LYS A 98 -11.13 -13.83 8.78
C LYS A 98 -11.54 -12.69 9.71
N ALA A 99 -12.23 -11.67 9.20
CA ALA A 99 -12.65 -10.54 10.01
C ALA A 99 -13.82 -10.95 10.91
N SER A 100 -13.74 -10.58 12.19
CA SER A 100 -14.82 -10.81 13.16
C SER A 100 -16.06 -9.95 12.89
N SER A 101 -15.89 -8.81 12.21
CA SER A 101 -16.96 -7.89 11.88
C SER A 101 -16.70 -7.25 10.51
N PHE A 102 -17.70 -7.30 9.64
CA PHE A 102 -17.63 -6.69 8.32
C PHE A 102 -17.47 -5.16 8.41
N SER A 103 -18.20 -4.51 9.33
CA SER A 103 -18.08 -3.07 9.59
C SER A 103 -16.66 -2.66 9.99
N GLN A 104 -16.00 -3.43 10.87
CA GLN A 104 -14.60 -3.16 11.27
C GLN A 104 -13.63 -3.38 10.12
N PHE A 105 -13.89 -4.39 9.28
CA PHE A 105 -13.13 -4.61 8.06
C PHE A 105 -13.28 -3.43 7.09
N VAL A 106 -14.49 -2.94 6.84
CA VAL A 106 -14.74 -1.75 5.99
C VAL A 106 -13.99 -0.53 6.51
N LYS A 107 -14.07 -0.24 7.82
CA LYS A 107 -13.32 0.86 8.45
C LYS A 107 -11.82 0.74 8.20
N LYS A 108 -11.26 -0.47 8.38
CA LYS A 108 -9.84 -0.75 8.13
C LYS A 108 -9.45 -0.55 6.66
N MET A 109 -10.31 -0.95 5.72
CA MET A 109 -10.06 -0.74 4.29
C MET A 109 -10.04 0.76 3.96
N PHE A 110 -10.96 1.53 4.53
CA PHE A 110 -11.06 2.98 4.35
C PHE A 110 -10.11 3.82 5.21
N ALA A 111 -9.34 3.21 6.11
CA ALA A 111 -8.32 3.90 6.89
C ALA A 111 -7.30 4.61 5.97
N SER A 112 -6.94 3.96 4.86
CA SER A 112 -5.98 4.45 3.88
C SER A 112 -6.55 5.48 2.89
N LEU A 113 -7.87 5.54 2.73
CA LEU A 113 -8.51 6.53 1.87
C LEU A 113 -8.59 7.88 2.58
N PRO A 114 -8.47 8.99 1.82
CA PRO A 114 -7.97 9.08 0.45
C PRO A 114 -6.50 8.65 0.33
N PHE A 115 -6.07 8.08 -0.81
CA PHE A 115 -4.69 7.67 -1.03
C PHE A 115 -3.74 8.86 -1.19
N GLY A 116 -2.46 8.64 -0.90
CA GLY A 116 -1.41 9.62 -1.24
C GLY A 116 -0.98 9.45 -2.71
N CYS A 117 -0.69 10.55 -3.39
CA CYS A 117 -0.05 10.51 -4.71
C CYS A 117 1.28 9.75 -4.61
N GLN A 118 1.61 8.96 -5.65
CA GLN A 118 2.85 8.18 -5.73
C GLN A 118 3.10 7.24 -4.53
N SER A 119 2.05 6.89 -3.78
CA SER A 119 2.18 6.04 -2.59
C SER A 119 2.40 4.56 -2.91
N GLN A 120 2.39 4.17 -4.17
CA GLN A 120 2.64 2.81 -4.62
C GLN A 120 3.70 2.78 -5.73
N SER A 121 4.63 1.83 -5.63
CA SER A 121 5.67 1.58 -6.62
C SER A 121 5.07 0.88 -7.84
N PRO A 122 5.25 1.42 -9.06
CA PRO A 122 4.81 0.79 -10.31
C PRO A 122 5.84 -0.24 -10.82
N SER A 123 6.63 -0.85 -9.93
CA SER A 123 7.68 -1.78 -10.34
C SER A 123 7.11 -3.18 -10.60
N PRO A 124 7.53 -3.87 -11.69
CA PRO A 124 7.10 -5.24 -11.98
C PRO A 124 7.48 -6.24 -10.88
N TYR A 125 8.43 -5.89 -10.02
CA TYR A 125 8.79 -6.70 -8.85
C TYR A 125 7.65 -6.85 -7.84
N PHE A 126 6.72 -5.90 -7.80
CA PHE A 126 5.57 -5.93 -6.91
C PHE A 126 4.30 -6.47 -7.57
N ASP A 127 4.33 -6.79 -8.86
CA ASP A 127 3.20 -7.42 -9.54
C ASP A 127 2.94 -8.81 -8.94
N GLN A 128 1.78 -8.94 -8.28
CA GLN A 128 1.40 -10.18 -7.60
C GLN A 128 1.08 -11.32 -8.56
N SER A 129 0.96 -11.05 -9.87
CA SER A 129 0.86 -12.06 -10.92
C SER A 129 2.21 -12.68 -11.29
N LEU A 130 3.31 -11.97 -11.03
CA LEU A 130 4.66 -12.42 -11.34
C LEU A 130 5.30 -13.10 -10.14
N PHE A 131 5.19 -12.48 -8.97
CA PHE A 131 5.91 -12.91 -7.77
C PHE A 131 5.00 -13.08 -6.55
N ARG A 132 5.35 -14.08 -5.74
CA ARG A 132 4.90 -14.24 -4.36
C ARG A 132 6.04 -13.80 -3.44
N TYR A 133 5.75 -12.87 -2.55
CA TYR A 133 6.65 -12.34 -1.53
C TYR A 133 5.89 -12.11 -0.22
N ASP A 134 6.60 -11.89 0.89
CA ASP A 134 5.98 -11.57 2.17
C ASP A 134 5.66 -10.08 2.27
N GLU A 135 4.36 -9.75 2.14
CA GLU A 135 3.89 -8.36 2.17
C GLU A 135 4.12 -7.63 3.50
N LYS A 136 4.32 -8.39 4.59
CA LYS A 136 4.65 -7.82 5.90
C LYS A 136 6.07 -7.26 5.91
N LEU A 137 6.95 -7.83 5.11
CA LEU A 137 8.35 -7.42 5.01
C LEU A 137 8.56 -6.39 3.90
N ILE A 138 7.82 -6.50 2.78
CA ILE A 138 7.98 -5.64 1.61
C ILE A 138 6.67 -5.51 0.83
N SER A 139 6.33 -4.32 0.35
CA SER A 139 5.10 -4.10 -0.43
C SER A 139 5.29 -2.98 -1.44
N ALA A 140 4.41 -2.92 -2.44
CA ALA A 140 4.37 -1.78 -3.37
C ALA A 140 4.18 -0.43 -2.66
N ALA A 141 3.46 -0.41 -1.53
CA ALA A 141 3.22 0.80 -0.78
C ALA A 141 4.52 1.41 -0.22
N ASP A 142 4.76 2.69 -0.47
CA ASP A 142 5.88 3.45 0.08
C ASP A 142 5.68 3.68 1.57
N ARG A 143 6.15 2.72 2.36
CA ARG A 143 6.05 2.74 3.82
C ARG A 143 7.27 2.09 4.44
N HIS A 144 7.74 2.72 5.51
CA HIS A 144 8.69 2.13 6.43
C HIS A 144 8.17 0.81 7.03
N ARG A 145 9.06 -0.17 7.16
CA ARG A 145 8.81 -1.49 7.73
C ARG A 145 9.86 -1.78 8.79
N GLN A 146 9.55 -2.68 9.71
CA GLN A 146 10.58 -3.21 10.60
C GLN A 146 11.62 -3.96 9.76
N ALA A 147 12.90 -3.69 9.99
CA ALA A 147 13.96 -4.37 9.28
C ALA A 147 13.97 -5.86 9.64
N THR A 148 14.26 -6.69 8.64
CA THR A 148 14.44 -8.14 8.79
C THR A 148 15.90 -8.49 8.52
N ASP A 149 16.44 -9.42 9.30
CA ASP A 149 17.77 -9.99 9.03
C ASP A 149 17.70 -11.13 8.01
N HIS A 150 16.51 -11.72 7.84
CA HIS A 150 16.32 -12.81 6.90
C HIS A 150 16.11 -12.32 5.47
N PRO A 151 16.66 -13.01 4.46
CA PRO A 151 16.45 -12.64 3.07
C PRO A 151 14.97 -12.68 2.69
N ILE A 152 14.49 -11.63 2.05
CA ILE A 152 13.14 -11.52 1.51
C ILE A 152 13.11 -12.26 0.16
N LYS A 153 12.29 -13.30 0.06
CA LYS A 153 12.24 -14.20 -1.10
C LYS A 153 11.16 -13.75 -2.09
N PHE A 154 11.51 -13.68 -3.36
CA PHE A 154 10.58 -13.49 -4.47
C PHE A 154 10.46 -14.80 -5.25
N ILE A 155 9.33 -15.47 -5.06
CA ILE A 155 9.04 -16.79 -5.63
C ILE A 155 8.16 -16.59 -6.87
N SER A 156 8.42 -17.34 -7.93
CA SER A 156 7.59 -17.32 -9.14
C SER A 156 6.15 -17.72 -8.81
N ARG A 157 5.17 -16.92 -9.25
CA ARG A 157 3.76 -17.31 -9.14
C ARG A 157 3.39 -18.45 -10.09
N ARG A 158 3.93 -18.43 -11.31
CA ARG A 158 3.73 -19.50 -12.31
C ARG A 158 4.35 -20.84 -11.89
N GLN A 159 5.44 -20.80 -11.12
CA GLN A 159 6.20 -21.98 -10.68
C GLN A 159 6.51 -21.86 -9.18
N PRO A 160 5.60 -22.28 -8.28
CA PRO A 160 5.69 -21.99 -6.85
C PRO A 160 6.93 -22.55 -6.13
N SER A 161 7.59 -23.56 -6.70
CA SER A 161 8.84 -24.12 -6.20
C SER A 161 10.09 -23.34 -6.63
N ILE A 162 9.96 -22.38 -7.55
CA ILE A 162 11.08 -21.65 -8.12
C ILE A 162 11.25 -20.30 -7.43
N LEU A 163 12.31 -20.20 -6.63
CA LEU A 163 12.84 -18.93 -6.13
C LEU A 163 13.46 -18.15 -7.31
N LYS A 164 12.95 -16.95 -7.60
CA LYS A 164 13.48 -16.11 -8.69
C LYS A 164 14.64 -15.25 -8.25
N PHE A 165 14.53 -14.63 -7.07
CA PHE A 165 15.60 -13.87 -6.44
C PHE A 165 15.29 -13.64 -4.95
N LYS A 166 16.26 -13.10 -4.22
CA LYS A 166 16.11 -12.69 -2.82
C LYS A 166 16.75 -11.33 -2.59
N ILE A 167 16.18 -10.53 -1.70
CA ILE A 167 16.75 -9.27 -1.23
C ILE A 167 17.27 -9.50 0.17
N LYS A 168 18.54 -9.14 0.42
CA LYS A 168 19.15 -9.20 1.74
C LYS A 168 19.29 -7.77 2.26
N PRO A 169 18.34 -7.27 3.07
CA PRO A 169 18.45 -5.91 3.57
C PRO A 169 19.50 -5.77 4.67
N GLY A 170 19.80 -6.83 5.43
CA GLY A 170 20.73 -6.80 6.57
C GLY A 170 22.20 -6.51 6.19
N PRO A 171 23.02 -6.06 7.17
CA PRO A 171 24.41 -5.73 6.93
C PRO A 171 25.19 -6.98 6.48
N GLU A 172 25.96 -6.85 5.39
CA GLU A 172 26.92 -7.87 4.95
C GLU A 172 28.07 -8.04 5.97
N ALA A 173 28.29 -7.04 6.82
CA ALA A 173 29.33 -6.98 7.83
C ALA A 173 28.78 -7.23 9.24
N GLY A 174 28.92 -8.46 9.73
CA GLY A 174 29.20 -8.83 11.13
C GLY A 174 28.30 -8.30 12.27
N VAL A 175 27.70 -9.25 13.00
CA VAL A 175 27.09 -9.11 14.35
C VAL A 175 26.04 -7.99 14.44
N ALA A 176 24.82 -8.32 14.05
CA ALA A 176 23.67 -7.49 14.40
C ALA A 176 23.48 -7.51 15.93
N ASP A 177 23.58 -6.35 16.57
CA ASP A 177 23.02 -6.19 17.90
C ASP A 177 21.49 -6.21 17.76
N ASN A 178 20.88 -7.37 18.02
CA ASN A 178 19.44 -7.62 17.92
C ASN A 178 18.58 -6.68 18.80
N ARG A 179 19.23 -5.84 19.63
CA ARG A 179 18.56 -4.93 20.57
C ARG A 179 18.11 -3.61 19.94
N THR A 180 18.67 -3.21 18.80
CA THR A 180 18.29 -1.93 18.17
C THR A 180 17.16 -2.12 17.15
N ARG A 181 16.04 -1.40 17.35
CA ARG A 181 14.94 -1.35 16.39
C ARG A 181 15.41 -0.66 15.12
N ARG A 182 15.46 -1.42 14.03
CA ARG A 182 15.81 -0.95 12.69
C ARG A 182 14.57 -0.83 11.82
N ILE A 183 14.54 0.21 11.01
CA ILE A 183 13.48 0.47 10.04
C ILE A 183 14.08 0.33 8.64
N SER A 184 13.38 -0.37 7.76
CA SER A 184 13.73 -0.50 6.35
C SER A 184 12.70 0.17 5.46
N SER A 185 13.14 0.82 4.38
CA SER A 185 12.32 1.14 3.21
C SER A 185 12.98 0.56 1.95
N PHE A 186 12.17 0.34 0.93
CA PHE A 186 12.61 -0.28 -0.32
C PHE A 186 12.13 0.55 -1.50
N LEU A 187 13.05 0.88 -2.40
CA LEU A 187 12.76 1.60 -3.63
C LEU A 187 13.13 0.72 -4.81
N PHE A 188 12.13 0.25 -5.54
CA PHE A 188 12.36 -0.53 -6.75
C PHE A 188 12.27 0.38 -7.96
N HIS A 189 13.24 0.23 -8.84
CA HIS A 189 13.20 0.92 -10.11
C HIS A 189 12.02 0.39 -10.95
N PRO A 190 11.26 1.26 -11.65
CA PRO A 190 10.08 0.83 -12.40
C PRO A 190 10.38 -0.06 -13.61
N ILE A 191 11.60 0.06 -14.17
CA ILE A 191 11.99 -0.62 -15.43
C ILE A 191 13.26 -1.46 -15.26
N LEU A 192 14.36 -0.84 -14.85
CA LEU A 192 15.65 -1.50 -14.65
C LEU A 192 15.61 -2.57 -13.54
N PRO A 193 16.45 -3.61 -13.65
CA PRO A 193 16.50 -4.71 -12.67
C PRO A 193 17.29 -4.30 -11.42
N PHE A 194 16.81 -3.25 -10.78
CA PHE A 194 17.52 -2.51 -9.74
C PHE A 194 16.57 -2.14 -8.59
N ALA A 195 17.03 -2.31 -7.36
CA ALA A 195 16.33 -1.87 -6.16
C ALA A 195 17.31 -1.33 -5.10
N LEU A 196 16.83 -0.43 -4.26
CA LEU A 196 17.52 0.07 -3.08
C LEU A 196 16.82 -0.43 -1.82
N SER A 197 17.59 -0.85 -0.83
CA SER A 197 17.09 -0.97 0.54
C SER A 197 17.79 0.05 1.42
N ILE A 198 17.00 0.85 2.13
CA ILE A 198 17.48 1.91 3.01
C ILE A 198 17.16 1.48 4.43
N GLN A 199 18.19 1.33 5.27
CA GLN A 199 18.05 0.96 6.67
C GLN A 199 18.41 2.13 7.58
N GLN A 200 17.54 2.40 8.53
CA GLN A 200 17.72 3.43 9.54
C GLN A 200 17.70 2.77 10.92
N THR A 201 18.77 2.99 11.67
CA THR A 201 18.87 2.65 13.09
C THR A 201 18.99 3.94 13.88
N PHE A 202 18.34 4.01 15.05
CA PHE A 202 18.54 5.14 15.94
C PHE A 202 20.04 5.30 16.27
N THR A 203 20.54 6.53 16.20
CA THR A 203 21.94 6.93 16.45
C THR A 203 23.02 6.27 15.58
N GLN A 204 22.67 5.58 14.50
CA GLN A 204 23.65 5.07 13.51
C GLN A 204 23.45 5.72 12.14
N PRO A 205 24.49 5.78 11.29
CA PRO A 205 24.35 6.24 9.93
C PRO A 205 23.34 5.38 9.16
N THR A 206 22.62 6.01 8.23
CA THR A 206 21.73 5.31 7.31
C THR A 206 22.55 4.41 6.40
N VAL A 207 22.17 3.13 6.31
CA VAL A 207 22.80 2.16 5.43
C VAL A 207 21.95 2.01 4.18
N VAL A 208 22.56 2.15 3.01
CA VAL A 208 21.88 1.99 1.71
C VAL A 208 22.53 0.82 0.97
N ASN A 209 21.76 -0.22 0.69
CA ASN A 209 22.20 -1.34 -0.12
C ASN A 209 21.58 -1.26 -1.52
N VAL A 210 22.41 -1.56 -2.51
CA VAL A 210 22.10 -1.49 -3.93
C VAL A 210 21.96 -2.94 -4.42
N HIS A 211 20.76 -3.31 -4.84
CA HIS A 211 20.42 -4.66 -5.30
C HIS A 211 20.28 -4.67 -6.81
N PHE A 212 21.14 -5.43 -7.48
CA PHE A 212 21.04 -5.67 -8.92
C PHE A 212 20.64 -7.12 -9.19
N ARG A 213 19.66 -7.29 -10.06
CA ARG A 213 19.33 -8.61 -10.61
C ARG A 213 19.98 -8.72 -11.98
N ARG A 214 20.97 -9.62 -12.08
CA ARG A 214 21.58 -10.03 -13.37
C ARG A 214 20.67 -10.98 -14.12
#